data_AF-A0A520LRM6-F1
#
_entry.id   AF-A0A520LRM6-F1
#
_cell.length_a   1.000
_cell.length_b   1.000
_cell.length_c   1.000
_cell.angle_alpha   90.00
_cell.angle_beta   90.00
_cell.angle_gamma   90.00
#
_symmetry.space_group_name_H-M   'P 1'
#
loop_
_entity.id
_entity.type
_entity.pdbx_description
1 polymer ?
#
loop_
_entity_poly.entity_id
_entity_poly.type
_entity_poly.pdbx_seq_one_letter_code
_entity_poly.pdbx_strand_id
1 'polypeptide(L)'
;MMVRFLLILIAFHLSLASHALTISADILNSELKKNYSFVERSLNQSDLKIETSSGKILFDPLGVTVKVLAPFEENYRIEGDRIEIHDVFLDQKQIIDSDQLDNFFINILMNGIDNDSQDYSISHINDATIEIISTNSSNLIRFSFIDNKLNLIRYKDSIGVEHGIELTPL
;
A
#
# COMPACT_ATOMS: atom_id res chain seq x y z
N MET A 1 41.95 -41.37 7.87
CA MET A 1 40.52 -41.54 7.51
C MET A 1 39.55 -40.70 8.36
N MET A 2 39.92 -40.27 9.58
CA MET A 2 39.05 -39.45 10.45
C MET A 2 38.93 -37.97 10.05
N VAL A 3 39.93 -37.36 9.40
CA VAL A 3 39.89 -35.93 9.00
C VAL A 3 38.84 -35.66 7.89
N ARG A 4 38.57 -36.64 7.03
CA ARG A 4 37.53 -36.53 5.99
C ARG A 4 36.11 -36.52 6.56
N PHE A 5 35.89 -37.12 7.73
CA PHE A 5 34.58 -37.18 8.39
C PHE A 5 34.22 -35.85 9.07
N LEU A 6 35.23 -35.14 9.60
CA LEU A 6 35.06 -33.83 10.24
C LEU A 6 34.65 -32.74 9.22
N LEU A 7 35.18 -32.80 8.00
CA LEU A 7 34.82 -31.88 6.90
C LEU A 7 33.37 -32.04 6.43
N ILE A 8 32.81 -33.26 6.49
CA ILE A 8 31.42 -33.54 6.12
C ILE A 8 30.43 -33.00 7.17
N LEU A 9 30.80 -33.01 8.46
CA LEU A 9 30.00 -32.40 9.53
C LEU A 9 29.95 -30.87 9.41
N ILE A 10 31.06 -30.23 9.04
CA ILE A 10 31.13 -28.77 8.86
C ILE A 10 30.29 -28.34 7.65
N ALA A 11 30.27 -29.13 6.56
CA ALA A 11 29.44 -28.86 5.40
C ALA A 11 27.92 -28.97 5.69
N PHE A 12 27.51 -29.77 6.68
CA PHE A 12 26.10 -29.92 7.08
C PHE A 12 25.58 -28.78 7.96
N HIS A 13 26.45 -27.96 8.57
CA HIS A 13 26.04 -26.82 9.38
C HIS A 13 25.98 -25.49 8.60
N LEU A 14 26.42 -25.47 7.33
CA LEU A 14 26.33 -24.29 6.46
C LEU A 14 25.05 -24.22 5.63
N SER A 15 24.08 -25.10 5.82
CA SER A 15 22.70 -24.81 5.45
C SER A 15 22.10 -23.85 6.49
N LEU A 16 22.70 -22.66 6.62
CA LEU A 16 21.98 -21.51 7.12
C LEU A 16 20.82 -21.34 6.16
N ALA A 17 19.62 -21.73 6.61
CA ALA A 17 18.39 -21.36 5.97
C ALA A 17 18.46 -19.85 5.76
N SER A 18 18.63 -19.42 4.51
CA SER A 18 18.28 -18.08 4.11
C SER A 18 16.77 -17.98 4.28
N HIS A 19 16.33 -17.70 5.51
CA HIS A 19 15.00 -17.19 5.72
C HIS A 19 14.96 -15.89 4.94
N ALA A 20 14.32 -15.92 3.77
CA ALA A 20 13.91 -14.69 3.14
C ALA A 20 13.12 -13.92 4.21
N LEU A 21 13.53 -12.68 4.47
CA LEU A 21 12.84 -11.82 5.40
C LEU A 21 11.48 -11.50 4.78
N THR A 22 10.45 -12.23 5.18
CA THR A 22 9.08 -11.90 4.82
C THR A 22 8.79 -10.48 5.30
N ILE A 23 8.22 -9.65 4.41
CA ILE A 23 7.86 -8.27 4.76
C ILE A 23 7.00 -8.25 6.03
N SER A 24 7.45 -7.51 7.04
CA SER A 24 6.72 -7.33 8.29
C SER A 24 5.73 -6.15 8.21
N ALA A 25 4.80 -6.11 9.16
CA ALA A 25 3.92 -4.96 9.37
C ALA A 25 4.71 -3.65 9.56
N ASP A 26 5.82 -3.70 10.30
CA ASP A 26 6.68 -2.54 10.52
C ASP A 26 7.30 -2.02 9.22
N ILE A 27 7.75 -2.91 8.34
CA ILE A 27 8.29 -2.53 7.03
C ILE A 27 7.19 -1.86 6.20
N LEU A 28 6.00 -2.46 6.12
CA LEU A 28 4.87 -1.86 5.41
C LEU A 28 4.54 -0.46 5.97
N ASN A 29 4.39 -0.33 7.28
CA ASN A 29 4.07 0.94 7.93
C ASN A 29 5.14 2.01 7.66
N SER A 30 6.41 1.62 7.65
CA SER A 30 7.52 2.53 7.34
C SER A 30 7.52 2.97 5.88
N GLU A 31 7.17 2.07 4.95
CA GLU A 31 7.09 2.38 3.52
C GLU A 31 5.86 3.22 3.20
N LEU A 32 4.71 2.97 3.83
CA LEU A 32 3.48 3.74 3.63
C LEU A 32 3.64 5.23 3.95
N LYS A 33 4.54 5.58 4.87
CA LYS A 33 4.79 6.97 5.30
C LYS A 33 5.84 7.72 4.46
N LYS A 34 6.27 7.15 3.33
CA LYS A 34 7.24 7.78 2.42
C LYS A 34 6.56 8.55 1.30
N ASN A 35 7.33 9.45 0.70
CA ASN A 35 6.89 10.19 -0.48
C ASN A 35 7.06 9.35 -1.73
N TYR A 36 6.06 9.37 -2.61
CA TYR A 36 6.05 8.62 -3.86
C TYR A 36 5.57 9.48 -5.03
N SER A 37 6.12 9.23 -6.21
CA SER A 37 5.36 9.39 -7.45
C SER A 37 4.52 8.14 -7.68
N PHE A 38 3.35 8.29 -8.26
CA PHE A 38 2.49 7.16 -8.59
C PHE A 38 1.95 7.20 -10.02
N VAL A 39 1.69 6.01 -10.54
CA VAL A 39 0.83 5.78 -11.71
C VAL A 39 -0.23 4.79 -11.30
N GLU A 40 -1.49 5.21 -11.37
CA GLU A 40 -2.63 4.35 -11.08
C GLU A 40 -3.28 3.92 -12.39
N ARG A 41 -3.68 2.66 -12.43
CA ARG A 41 -4.59 2.14 -13.47
C ARG A 41 -5.80 1.54 -12.80
N SER A 42 -6.98 2.00 -13.20
CA SER A 42 -8.26 1.47 -12.74
C SER A 42 -8.94 0.69 -13.87
N LEU A 43 -9.57 -0.43 -13.53
CA LEU A 43 -10.34 -1.26 -14.45
C LEU A 43 -11.79 -1.34 -13.96
N ASN A 44 -12.68 -0.68 -14.68
CA ASN A 44 -14.11 -0.91 -14.55
C ASN A 44 -14.50 -2.08 -15.46
N GLN A 45 -14.81 -3.23 -14.86
CA GLN A 45 -15.13 -4.45 -15.61
C GLN A 45 -16.46 -4.35 -16.37
N SER A 46 -17.44 -3.62 -15.82
CA SER A 46 -18.76 -3.46 -16.45
C SER A 46 -18.65 -2.71 -17.78
N ASP A 47 -17.82 -1.66 -17.80
CA ASP A 47 -17.63 -0.82 -18.98
C ASP A 47 -16.40 -1.20 -19.82
N LEU A 48 -15.65 -2.23 -19.38
CA LEU A 48 -14.37 -2.68 -19.95
C LEU A 48 -13.39 -1.53 -20.19
N LYS A 49 -13.43 -0.54 -19.31
CA LYS A 49 -12.66 0.70 -19.43
C LYS A 49 -11.46 0.66 -18.49
N ILE A 50 -10.30 0.96 -19.05
CA ILE A 50 -9.08 1.24 -18.28
C ILE A 50 -8.87 2.73 -18.27
N GLU A 51 -8.77 3.30 -17.06
CA GLU A 51 -8.37 4.69 -16.87
C GLU A 51 -6.98 4.72 -16.25
N THR A 52 -6.28 5.83 -16.43
CA THR A 52 -4.94 6.02 -15.89
C THR A 52 -4.85 7.40 -15.27
N SER A 53 -4.37 7.44 -14.03
CA SER A 53 -4.04 8.67 -13.33
C SER A 53 -2.56 8.63 -12.92
N SER A 54 -1.96 9.80 -12.73
CA SER A 54 -0.58 9.88 -12.24
C SER A 54 -0.39 11.08 -11.37
N GLY A 55 0.55 11.00 -10.43
CA GLY A 55 0.65 12.02 -9.42
C GLY A 55 1.74 11.79 -8.39
N LYS A 56 1.57 12.43 -7.23
CA LYS A 56 2.47 12.32 -6.09
C LYS A 56 1.69 12.12 -4.79
N ILE A 57 2.25 11.32 -3.90
CA ILE A 57 1.82 11.18 -2.50
C ILE A 57 2.93 11.78 -1.65
N LEU A 58 2.57 12.76 -0.83
CA LEU A 58 3.51 13.53 -0.01
C LEU A 58 3.06 13.49 1.45
N PHE A 59 3.88 12.92 2.32
CA PHE A 59 3.66 12.89 3.75
C PHE A 59 4.41 14.01 4.44
N ASP A 60 3.77 14.57 5.45
CA ASP A 60 4.33 15.55 6.37
C ASP A 60 3.84 15.25 7.80
N PRO A 61 4.34 15.96 8.83
CA PRO A 61 3.95 15.67 10.21
C PRO A 61 2.46 15.84 10.53
N LEU A 62 1.69 16.54 9.69
CA LEU A 62 0.26 16.80 9.91
C LEU A 62 -0.64 15.80 9.16
N GLY A 63 -0.14 15.16 8.10
CA GLY A 63 -0.92 14.21 7.32
C GLY A 63 -0.33 13.87 5.96
N VAL A 64 -1.21 13.61 4.98
CA VAL A 64 -0.83 13.24 3.62
C VAL A 64 -1.49 14.15 2.59
N THR A 65 -0.75 14.49 1.54
CA THR A 65 -1.22 15.19 0.36
C THR A 65 -1.10 14.29 -0.85
N VAL A 66 -2.21 14.02 -1.54
CA VAL A 66 -2.23 13.32 -2.83
C VAL A 66 -2.47 14.34 -3.92
N LYS A 67 -1.52 14.48 -4.84
CA LYS A 67 -1.62 15.38 -5.99
C LYS A 67 -1.79 14.54 -7.25
N VAL A 68 -2.99 14.51 -7.81
CA VAL A 68 -3.26 13.93 -9.13
C VAL A 68 -2.85 14.96 -10.17
N LEU A 69 -1.76 14.71 -10.90
CA LEU A 69 -1.22 15.62 -11.91
C LEU A 69 -1.85 15.40 -13.30
N ALA A 70 -2.33 14.19 -13.57
CA ALA A 70 -3.06 13.89 -14.79
C ALA A 70 -4.12 12.80 -14.52
N PRO A 71 -5.28 12.87 -15.18
CA PRO A 71 -5.66 13.87 -16.20
C PRO A 71 -6.38 15.11 -15.66
N PHE A 72 -6.77 15.13 -14.37
CA PHE A 72 -7.74 16.10 -13.85
C PHE A 72 -7.16 17.20 -12.95
N GLU A 73 -5.85 17.18 -12.64
CA GLU A 73 -5.21 18.18 -11.76
C GLU A 73 -5.99 18.42 -10.44
N GLU A 74 -6.03 17.41 -9.58
CA GLU A 74 -6.77 17.46 -8.30
C GLU A 74 -5.83 17.24 -7.12
N ASN A 75 -6.02 17.98 -6.03
CA ASN A 75 -5.27 17.78 -4.79
C ASN A 75 -6.21 17.32 -3.67
N TYR A 76 -5.82 16.26 -2.98
CA TYR A 76 -6.44 15.80 -1.75
C TYR A 76 -5.49 16.06 -0.59
N ARG A 77 -6.01 16.65 0.48
CA ARG A 77 -5.28 16.82 1.74
C ARG A 77 -6.05 16.12 2.85
N ILE A 78 -5.40 15.16 3.50
CA ILE A 78 -5.96 14.41 4.62
C ILE A 78 -5.20 14.81 5.89
N GLU A 79 -5.91 15.39 6.85
CA GLU A 79 -5.39 15.82 8.16
C GLU A 79 -6.37 15.43 9.27
N GLY A 80 -5.96 14.48 10.12
CA GLY A 80 -6.87 13.87 11.08
C GLY A 80 -8.13 13.36 10.38
N ASP A 81 -9.29 13.78 10.86
CA ASP A 81 -10.57 13.33 10.31
C ASP A 81 -11.06 14.20 9.13
N ARG A 82 -10.23 15.08 8.56
CA ARG A 82 -10.65 16.03 7.53
C ARG A 82 -9.99 15.72 6.20
N ILE A 83 -10.80 15.71 5.14
CA ILE A 83 -10.33 15.57 3.77
C ILE A 83 -10.72 16.83 3.00
N GLU A 84 -9.74 17.64 2.63
CA GLU A 84 -9.90 18.76 1.69
C GLU A 84 -9.62 18.24 0.27
N ILE A 85 -10.57 18.49 -0.63
CA ILE A 85 -10.49 18.21 -2.06
C ILE A 85 -10.40 19.56 -2.77
N HIS A 86 -9.36 19.75 -3.58
CA HIS A 86 -9.15 20.96 -4.37
C HIS A 86 -9.03 20.59 -5.84
N ASP A 87 -10.09 20.89 -6.60
CA ASP A 87 -10.05 20.90 -8.07
C ASP A 87 -9.23 22.13 -8.49
N VAL A 88 -8.03 21.89 -9.01
CA VAL A 88 -7.09 22.96 -9.36
C VAL A 88 -7.53 23.68 -10.62
N PHE A 89 -8.16 22.96 -11.56
CA PHE A 89 -8.58 23.52 -12.83
C PHE A 89 -9.72 24.53 -12.66
N LEU A 90 -10.67 24.22 -11.78
CA LEU A 90 -11.82 25.07 -11.48
C LEU A 90 -11.62 25.99 -10.27
N ASP A 91 -10.51 25.83 -9.55
CA ASP A 91 -10.21 26.49 -8.26
C ASP A 91 -11.34 26.33 -7.22
N GLN A 92 -11.87 25.11 -7.12
CA GLN A 92 -12.96 24.77 -6.20
C GLN A 92 -12.47 23.88 -5.07
N LYS A 93 -12.93 24.20 -3.85
CA LYS A 93 -12.57 23.46 -2.64
C LYS A 93 -13.79 22.87 -1.96
N GLN A 94 -13.67 21.62 -1.57
CA GLN A 94 -14.64 20.92 -0.75
C GLN A 94 -13.93 20.33 0.47
N ILE A 95 -14.56 20.41 1.63
CA ILE A 95 -14.09 19.74 2.84
C ILE A 95 -15.15 18.72 3.23
N ILE A 96 -14.73 17.48 3.42
CA ILE A 96 -15.55 16.39 3.94
C ILE A 96 -14.90 15.81 5.18
N ASP A 97 -15.72 15.21 6.03
CA ASP A 97 -15.25 14.44 7.17
C ASP A 97 -14.92 13.01 6.71
N SER A 98 -13.81 12.49 7.21
CA SER A 98 -13.30 11.16 6.87
C SER A 98 -14.24 10.05 7.35
N ASP A 99 -15.03 10.30 8.38
CA ASP A 99 -16.06 9.37 8.87
C ASP A 99 -17.16 9.11 7.82
N GLN A 100 -17.34 10.01 6.86
CA GLN A 100 -18.28 9.87 5.74
C GLN A 100 -17.72 8.98 4.62
N LEU A 101 -16.41 8.82 4.59
CA LEU A 101 -15.68 7.97 3.65
C LEU A 101 -15.32 6.68 4.38
N ASP A 102 -16.30 5.80 4.62
CA ASP A 102 -16.05 4.43 5.10
C ASP A 102 -15.18 3.67 4.08
N ASN A 103 -13.87 3.93 4.14
CA ASN A 103 -12.90 3.55 3.14
C ASN A 103 -11.72 2.88 3.83
N PHE A 104 -11.81 1.55 3.84
CA PHE A 104 -10.79 0.65 4.38
C PHE A 104 -9.38 0.99 3.88
N PHE A 105 -9.21 1.38 2.61
CA PHE A 105 -7.90 1.71 2.06
C PHE A 105 -7.31 3.00 2.64
N ILE A 106 -8.12 4.05 2.75
CA ILE A 106 -7.68 5.32 3.35
C ILE A 106 -7.32 5.12 4.83
N ASN A 107 -8.09 4.32 5.57
CA ASN A 107 -7.78 4.00 6.96
C ASN A 107 -6.41 3.33 7.12
N ILE A 108 -6.09 2.36 6.26
CA ILE A 108 -4.78 1.68 6.26
C ILE A 108 -3.67 2.65 5.84
N LEU A 109 -3.91 3.54 4.87
CA LEU A 109 -2.92 4.53 4.44
C LEU A 109 -2.56 5.52 5.56
N MET A 110 -3.56 5.96 6.33
CA MET A 110 -3.40 6.96 7.39
C MET A 110 -2.82 6.36 8.67
N ASN A 111 -3.35 5.22 9.11
CA ASN A 111 -3.04 4.65 10.42
C ASN A 111 -1.96 3.57 10.36
N GLY A 112 -1.68 3.03 9.17
CA GLY A 112 -0.90 1.82 9.01
C GLY A 112 -1.67 0.58 9.46
N ILE A 113 -0.92 -0.48 9.73
CA ILE A 113 -1.44 -1.78 10.19
C ILE A 113 -0.86 -2.21 11.53
N ASP A 114 -1.63 -2.99 12.27
CA ASP A 114 -1.30 -3.59 13.55
C ASP A 114 -1.58 -5.10 13.47
N ASN A 115 -0.64 -5.91 13.97
CA ASN A 115 -0.76 -7.37 13.98
C ASN A 115 -1.90 -7.85 14.90
N ASP A 116 -2.27 -7.04 15.89
CA ASP A 116 -3.29 -7.40 16.89
C ASP A 116 -4.67 -6.76 16.61
N SER A 117 -4.86 -6.20 15.41
CA SER A 117 -6.13 -5.59 15.00
C SER A 117 -7.29 -6.59 14.99
N GLN A 118 -8.48 -6.12 15.41
CA GLN A 118 -9.73 -6.87 15.28
C GLN A 118 -10.49 -6.54 13.98
N ASP A 119 -10.12 -5.44 13.32
CA ASP A 119 -10.83 -4.90 12.14
C ASP A 119 -10.37 -5.53 10.83
N TYR A 120 -9.20 -6.18 10.84
CA TYR A 120 -8.63 -6.86 9.69
C TYR A 120 -7.69 -7.99 10.11
N SER A 121 -7.41 -8.86 9.15
CA SER A 121 -6.37 -9.88 9.25
C SER A 121 -5.23 -9.57 8.28
N ILE A 122 -4.02 -9.96 8.67
CA ILE A 122 -2.82 -9.83 7.85
C ILE A 122 -2.45 -11.22 7.32
N SER A 123 -2.26 -11.32 6.01
CA SER A 123 -1.85 -12.54 5.33
C SER A 123 -0.59 -12.31 4.51
N HIS A 124 0.38 -13.22 4.60
CA HIS A 124 1.60 -13.18 3.80
C HIS A 124 1.46 -14.17 2.64
N ILE A 125 1.39 -13.65 1.42
CA ILE A 125 1.25 -14.48 0.21
C ILE A 125 2.60 -15.07 -0.19
N ASN A 126 3.66 -14.28 -0.03
CA ASN A 126 5.06 -14.65 -0.23
C ASN A 126 5.94 -13.63 0.50
N ASP A 127 7.26 -13.79 0.37
CA ASP A 127 8.23 -12.93 1.06
C ASP A 127 8.15 -11.45 0.70
N ALA A 128 7.56 -11.10 -0.45
CA ALA A 128 7.46 -9.74 -0.98
C ALA A 128 6.01 -9.22 -1.08
N THR A 129 5.02 -9.95 -0.57
CA THR A 129 3.60 -9.58 -0.70
C THR A 129 2.83 -9.81 0.59
N ILE A 130 2.21 -8.75 1.09
CA ILE A 130 1.32 -8.74 2.24
C ILE A 130 -0.09 -8.33 1.80
N GLU A 131 -1.09 -9.02 2.34
CA GLU A 131 -2.51 -8.74 2.13
C GLU A 131 -3.17 -8.37 3.45
N ILE A 132 -4.00 -7.34 3.38
CA ILE A 132 -4.82 -6.87 4.50
C ILE A 132 -6.27 -7.09 4.11
N ILE A 133 -6.96 -7.91 4.90
CA ILE A 133 -8.31 -8.40 4.62
C ILE A 133 -9.21 -7.92 5.74
N SER A 134 -10.18 -7.06 5.40
CA SER A 134 -11.17 -6.57 6.35
C SER A 134 -11.95 -7.73 6.98
N THR A 135 -12.24 -7.66 8.28
CA THR A 135 -13.11 -8.64 8.96
C THR A 135 -14.59 -8.33 8.76
N ASN A 136 -14.92 -7.05 8.52
CA ASN A 136 -16.29 -6.54 8.43
C ASN A 136 -16.80 -6.43 6.99
N SER A 137 -15.92 -6.55 5.98
CA SER A 137 -16.29 -6.44 4.57
C SER A 137 -15.45 -7.37 3.69
N SER A 138 -15.83 -7.52 2.42
CA SER A 138 -15.02 -8.26 1.44
C SER A 138 -13.83 -7.45 0.91
N ASN A 139 -13.46 -6.34 1.56
CA ASN A 139 -12.38 -5.48 1.11
C ASN A 139 -11.03 -6.12 1.38
N LEU A 140 -10.18 -6.10 0.35
CA LEU A 140 -8.83 -6.63 0.39
C LEU A 140 -7.89 -5.63 -0.25
N ILE A 141 -6.77 -5.38 0.41
CA ILE A 141 -5.68 -4.56 -0.12
C ILE A 141 -4.41 -5.40 -0.14
N ARG A 142 -3.74 -5.44 -1.29
CA ARG A 142 -2.47 -6.15 -1.48
C ARG A 142 -1.35 -5.16 -1.69
N PHE A 143 -0.29 -5.30 -0.90
CA PHE A 143 0.93 -4.51 -1.01
C PHE A 143 2.07 -5.40 -1.48
N SER A 144 2.72 -5.01 -2.58
CA SER A 144 3.83 -5.76 -3.17
C SER A 144 5.12 -4.94 -3.14
N PHE A 145 6.21 -5.61 -2.83
CA PHE A 145 7.51 -5.00 -2.56
C PHE A 145 8.55 -5.46 -3.57
N ILE A 146 9.51 -4.58 -3.89
CA ILE A 146 10.74 -4.90 -4.63
C ILE A 146 11.89 -4.35 -3.82
N ASP A 147 12.86 -5.19 -3.46
CA ASP A 147 14.01 -4.82 -2.61
C ASP A 147 13.60 -4.10 -1.31
N ASN A 148 12.59 -4.64 -0.62
CA ASN A 148 11.95 -4.06 0.59
C ASN A 148 11.34 -2.67 0.42
N LYS A 149 11.14 -2.20 -0.82
CA LYS A 149 10.45 -0.95 -1.12
C LYS A 149 9.05 -1.24 -1.59
N LEU A 150 8.08 -0.49 -1.08
CA LEU A 150 6.71 -0.61 -1.56
C LEU A 150 6.65 -0.16 -3.02
N ASN A 151 6.20 -1.06 -3.90
CA ASN A 151 6.22 -0.83 -5.34
C ASN A 151 4.82 -0.84 -5.97
N LEU A 152 3.89 -1.63 -5.41
CA LEU A 152 2.56 -1.77 -5.98
C LEU A 152 1.51 -1.97 -4.88
N ILE A 153 0.43 -1.19 -4.97
CA ILE A 153 -0.78 -1.37 -4.17
C ILE A 153 -1.90 -1.84 -5.11
N ARG A 154 -2.65 -2.86 -4.71
CA ARG A 154 -3.86 -3.31 -5.42
C ARG A 154 -5.03 -3.41 -4.47
N TYR A 155 -6.18 -2.89 -4.87
CA TYR A 155 -7.43 -3.02 -4.14
C TYR A 155 -8.62 -2.94 -5.09
N LYS A 156 -9.80 -3.24 -4.58
CA LYS A 156 -11.07 -3.03 -5.27
C LYS A 156 -11.90 -2.03 -4.46
N ASP A 157 -12.44 -1.01 -5.10
CA ASP A 157 -13.25 0.00 -4.42
C ASP A 157 -14.66 -0.51 -4.10
N SER A 158 -15.47 0.33 -3.44
CA SER A 158 -16.83 -0.03 -3.01
C SER A 158 -17.83 -0.22 -4.15
N ILE A 159 -17.55 0.32 -5.35
CA ILE A 159 -18.38 0.14 -6.54
C ILE A 159 -17.86 -0.96 -7.47
N GLY A 160 -16.75 -1.59 -7.11
CA GLY A 160 -16.20 -2.76 -7.78
C GLY A 160 -15.21 -2.48 -8.89
N VAL A 161 -14.63 -1.28 -8.93
CA VAL A 161 -13.50 -0.95 -9.80
C VAL A 161 -12.21 -1.50 -9.19
N GLU A 162 -11.40 -2.15 -10.01
CA GLU A 162 -10.09 -2.67 -9.59
C GLU A 162 -9.01 -1.61 -9.81
N HIS A 163 -8.16 -1.39 -8.81
CA HIS A 163 -7.11 -0.37 -8.85
C HIS A 163 -5.73 -1.02 -8.70
N GLY A 164 -4.77 -0.55 -9.49
CA GLY A 164 -3.35 -0.86 -9.35
C GLY A 164 -2.54 0.42 -9.33
N ILE A 165 -1.91 0.73 -8.19
CA ILE A 165 -1.10 1.93 -7.98
C ILE A 165 0.37 1.52 -7.94
N GLU A 166 1.08 1.81 -9.03
CA GLU A 166 2.53 1.66 -9.13
C GLU A 166 3.22 2.85 -8.47
N LEU A 167 4.19 2.57 -7.62
CA LEU A 167 4.85 3.55 -6.76
C LEU A 167 6.34 3.63 -7.09
N THR A 168 6.84 4.87 -7.15
CA THR A 168 8.27 5.19 -7.29
C THR A 168 8.66 6.15 -6.17
N PRO A 169 9.55 5.75 -5.25
CA PRO A 169 10.01 6.62 -4.16
C PRO A 169 10.58 7.95 -4.68
N LEU A 170 10.31 9.03 -3.94
CA LEU A 170 10.83 10.39 -4.21
C LEU A 170 12.10 10.72 -3.43
#